data_AF-A0A2H1WII3-F1
#
_entry.id   AF-A0A2H1WII3-F1
#
_cell.length_a   1.000
_cell.length_b   1.000
_cell.length_c   1.000
_cell.angle_alpha   90.00
_cell.angle_beta   90.00
_cell.angle_gamma   90.00
#
_symmetry.space_group_name_H-M   'P 1'
#
loop_
_entity.id
_entity.type
_entity.pdbx_description
1 polymer ?
#
loop_
_entity_poly.entity_id
_entity_poly.type
_entity_poly.pdbx_seq_one_letter_code
_entity_poly.pdbx_strand_id
1 'polypeptide(L)'
;MLSRVALRSAAARQSTALVARTSATDVSGVRDEKNFPRPVRALEPGKVRLGFIPEEWFQFFHSKTGVTGPYTFGVGLTTYLFSKEIYVMEHEYYTGLSLLIMVAVAAKKFGPSLAAWLDKEVDTIENEWNSSRVDSIKALEDAVEAEKKAQWRAQGQELLIEAKKENVLLQLEAAYRERLMNAYTEVKRRLDYQLEKSNVERRLAQRQMVDWIVSNVTKAITPDQEKQTLDRCIADLAALAARK
;
A
#
# COMPACT_ATOMS: atom_id res chain seq x y z
N MET A 1 30.28 -7.00 -43.36
CA MET A 1 29.47 -6.60 -42.20
C MET A 1 29.86 -5.20 -41.69
N LEU A 2 29.77 -4.15 -42.51
CA LEU A 2 30.23 -2.80 -42.15
C LEU A 2 29.17 -1.69 -42.35
N SER A 3 27.93 -2.02 -42.70
CA SER A 3 26.89 -1.01 -43.00
C SER A 3 25.97 -0.66 -41.81
N ARG A 4 25.95 -1.47 -40.74
CA ARG A 4 25.03 -1.27 -39.61
C ARG A 4 25.56 -0.31 -38.52
N VAL A 5 26.88 -0.13 -38.42
CA VAL A 5 27.49 0.78 -37.43
C VAL A 5 27.40 2.24 -37.89
N ALA A 6 27.55 2.50 -39.19
CA ALA A 6 27.49 3.85 -39.76
C ALA A 6 26.09 4.51 -39.62
N LEU A 7 25.02 3.70 -39.74
CA LEU A 7 23.64 4.18 -39.58
C LEU A 7 23.30 4.57 -38.13
N ARG A 8 23.91 3.92 -37.14
CA ARG A 8 23.78 4.33 -35.72
C ARG A 8 24.49 5.64 -35.42
N SER A 9 25.64 5.92 -36.04
CA SER A 9 26.37 7.18 -35.85
C SER A 9 25.70 8.39 -36.51
N ALA A 10 24.92 8.19 -37.57
CA ALA A 10 24.21 9.27 -38.25
C ALA A 10 22.94 9.72 -37.49
N ALA A 11 22.23 8.79 -36.84
CA ALA A 11 21.07 9.11 -36.00
C ALA A 11 21.43 9.89 -34.72
N ALA A 12 22.68 9.76 -34.24
CA ALA A 12 23.18 10.47 -33.07
C ALA A 12 23.61 11.93 -33.35
N ARG A 13 23.63 12.37 -34.62
CA ARG A 13 24.16 13.69 -35.04
C ARG A 13 23.13 14.69 -35.55
N GLN A 14 21.84 14.42 -35.40
CA GLN A 14 20.81 15.45 -35.61
C GLN A 14 20.59 16.24 -34.32
N SER A 15 21.49 17.18 -34.06
CA SER A 15 21.27 18.29 -33.14
C SER A 15 20.30 19.29 -33.78
N THR A 16 19.01 18.94 -33.84
CA THR A 16 17.95 19.94 -33.90
C THR A 16 17.87 20.56 -32.52
N ALA A 17 18.29 21.82 -32.40
CA ALA A 17 18.06 22.64 -31.21
C ALA A 17 16.55 22.93 -31.07
N LEU A 18 15.81 21.91 -30.63
CA LEU A 18 14.54 22.10 -29.96
C LEU A 18 14.88 22.69 -28.59
N VAL A 19 14.62 23.99 -28.41
CA VAL A 19 14.49 24.57 -27.08
C VAL A 19 13.24 23.95 -26.47
N ALA A 20 13.40 22.74 -25.97
CA ALA A 20 12.45 22.11 -25.09
C ALA A 20 12.45 22.95 -23.82
N ARG A 21 11.45 23.83 -23.68
CA ARG A 21 10.96 24.24 -22.36
C ARG A 21 10.29 23.04 -21.70
N THR A 22 11.01 21.94 -21.57
CA THR A 22 10.61 20.83 -20.73
C THR A 22 10.91 21.26 -19.30
N SER A 23 9.86 21.32 -18.49
CA SER A 23 9.93 21.13 -17.05
C SER A 23 10.67 19.82 -16.78
N ALA A 24 12.00 19.89 -16.77
CA ALA A 24 12.87 18.79 -16.40
C ALA A 24 12.64 18.53 -14.91
N THR A 25 11.79 17.54 -14.63
CA THR A 25 11.69 16.88 -13.34
C THR A 25 13.05 16.27 -12.99
N ASP A 26 13.42 16.39 -11.72
CA ASP A 26 14.70 16.09 -11.02
C ASP A 26 15.40 14.74 -11.26
N VAL A 27 15.03 13.96 -12.26
CA VAL A 27 15.35 12.52 -12.30
C VAL A 27 16.79 12.21 -12.75
N SER A 28 17.63 13.20 -13.07
CA SER A 28 18.97 12.92 -13.63
C SER A 28 20.18 13.48 -12.89
N GLY A 29 20.03 14.28 -11.83
CA GLY A 29 21.19 14.75 -11.04
C GLY A 29 22.26 15.55 -11.82
N VAL A 30 22.00 15.91 -13.08
CA VAL A 30 22.97 16.57 -13.98
C VAL A 30 23.08 18.08 -13.72
N ARG A 31 22.19 18.65 -12.89
CA ARG A 31 22.13 20.09 -12.66
C ARG A 31 22.38 20.44 -11.19
N ASP A 32 23.38 21.28 -10.96
CA ASP A 32 23.69 21.86 -9.66
C ASP A 32 22.70 22.99 -9.33
N GLU A 33 21.61 22.65 -8.65
CA GLU A 33 20.61 23.62 -8.21
C GLU A 33 21.07 24.46 -7.00
N LYS A 34 22.12 24.03 -6.28
CA LYS A 34 22.63 24.73 -5.10
C LYS A 34 23.51 25.91 -5.50
N ASN A 35 24.40 25.72 -6.46
CA ASN A 35 25.29 26.79 -6.94
C ASN A 35 24.68 27.58 -8.10
N PHE A 36 23.74 26.98 -8.85
CA PHE A 36 23.03 27.62 -9.96
C PHE A 36 21.51 27.41 -9.85
N PRO A 37 20.86 28.07 -8.87
CA PRO A 37 19.41 28.04 -8.76
C PRO A 37 18.79 28.57 -10.05
N ARG A 38 17.59 28.06 -10.38
CA ARG A 38 16.86 28.55 -11.55
C ARG A 38 16.60 30.05 -11.33
N PRO A 39 16.82 30.91 -12.35
CA PRO A 39 16.38 32.30 -12.25
C PRO A 39 14.88 32.32 -11.97
N VAL A 40 14.49 32.77 -10.78
CA VAL A 40 13.10 32.98 -10.40
C VAL A 40 12.76 34.42 -10.72
N ARG A 41 11.57 34.66 -11.30
CA ARG A 41 11.07 36.02 -11.47
C ARG A 41 10.89 36.63 -10.09
N ALA A 42 11.44 37.83 -9.87
CA ALA A 42 11.19 38.56 -8.64
C ALA A 42 9.68 38.80 -8.49
N LEU A 43 9.13 38.43 -7.33
CA LEU A 43 7.71 38.59 -7.00
C LEU A 43 7.32 40.08 -6.97
N GLU A 44 8.19 40.91 -6.39
CA GLU A 44 8.00 42.35 -6.31
C GLU A 44 8.98 43.09 -7.24
N PRO A 45 8.52 44.14 -7.93
CA PRO A 45 9.41 45.02 -8.68
C PRO A 45 10.32 45.81 -7.72
N GLY A 46 11.44 46.30 -8.25
CA GLY A 46 12.31 47.22 -7.51
C GLY A 46 11.52 48.44 -7.02
N LYS A 47 11.76 48.85 -5.77
CA LYS A 47 11.02 49.95 -5.15
C LYS A 47 11.28 51.27 -5.87
N VAL A 48 10.22 51.99 -6.22
CA VAL A 48 10.27 53.30 -6.88
C VAL A 48 9.57 54.33 -6.01
N ARG A 49 10.22 55.46 -5.77
CA ARG A 49 9.61 56.64 -5.11
C ARG A 49 9.16 57.66 -6.14
N LEU A 50 8.12 58.42 -5.81
CA LEU A 50 7.54 59.47 -6.67
C LEU A 50 7.02 58.98 -8.05
N GLY A 51 6.89 57.66 -8.23
CA GLY A 51 6.36 57.03 -9.44
C GLY A 51 7.38 56.79 -10.56
N PHE A 52 8.55 57.45 -10.56
CA PHE A 52 9.55 57.29 -11.63
C PHE A 52 11.01 57.21 -11.17
N ILE A 53 11.33 57.56 -9.91
CA ILE A 53 12.72 57.54 -9.42
C ILE A 53 12.96 56.26 -8.60
N PRO A 54 13.91 55.38 -9.00
CA PRO A 54 14.19 54.16 -8.26
C PRO A 54 14.78 54.44 -6.88
N GLU A 55 14.52 53.56 -5.91
CA GLU A 55 15.06 53.63 -4.55
C GLU A 55 16.59 53.67 -4.54
N GLU A 56 17.23 53.00 -5.50
CA GLU A 56 18.69 52.99 -5.69
C GLU A 56 19.28 54.41 -5.77
N TRP A 57 18.55 55.35 -6.38
CA TRP A 57 18.97 56.75 -6.45
C TRP A 57 18.93 57.42 -5.07
N PHE A 58 17.91 57.12 -4.26
CA PHE A 58 17.83 57.62 -2.88
C PHE A 58 18.92 57.00 -2.00
N GLN A 59 19.21 55.71 -2.17
CA GLN A 59 20.24 55.00 -1.42
C GLN A 59 21.64 55.54 -1.72
N PHE A 60 21.92 55.92 -2.97
CA PHE A 60 23.17 56.58 -3.35
C PHE A 60 23.43 57.85 -2.53
N PHE A 61 22.46 58.77 -2.47
CA PHE A 61 22.56 60.01 -1.70
C PHE A 61 22.48 59.80 -0.19
N HIS A 62 21.84 58.73 0.29
CA HIS A 62 21.64 58.47 1.71
C HIS A 62 22.98 58.43 2.47
N SER A 63 24.01 57.85 1.85
CA SER A 63 25.35 57.74 2.44
C SER A 63 26.07 59.08 2.65
N LYS A 64 25.68 60.14 1.93
CA LYS A 64 26.37 61.45 1.94
C LYS A 64 25.53 62.57 2.52
N THR A 65 24.25 62.60 2.18
CA THR A 65 23.34 63.74 2.43
C THR A 65 22.09 63.32 3.21
N GLY A 66 22.03 62.07 3.67
CA GLY A 66 20.90 61.52 4.40
C GLY A 66 19.63 61.41 3.56
N VAL A 67 18.49 61.19 4.22
CA VAL A 67 17.18 60.97 3.57
C VAL A 67 16.67 62.23 2.86
N THR A 68 17.02 63.43 3.33
CA THR A 68 16.57 64.69 2.73
C THR A 68 17.35 65.09 1.49
N GLY A 69 18.57 64.57 1.32
CA GLY A 69 19.47 64.90 0.21
C GLY A 69 18.87 64.78 -1.19
N PRO A 70 18.26 63.64 -1.56
CA PRO A 70 17.60 63.49 -2.87
C PRO A 70 16.50 64.52 -3.11
N TYR A 71 15.72 64.86 -2.07
CA TYR A 71 14.60 65.79 -2.19
C TYR A 71 15.09 67.23 -2.32
N THR A 72 16.07 67.64 -1.52
CA THR A 72 16.67 68.98 -1.63
C THR A 72 17.44 69.15 -2.94
N PHE A 73 18.11 68.09 -3.41
CA PHE A 73 18.72 68.05 -4.74
C PHE A 73 17.67 68.22 -5.85
N GLY A 74 16.55 67.51 -5.78
CA GLY A 74 15.45 67.64 -6.75
C GLY A 74 14.88 69.06 -6.81
N VAL A 75 14.60 69.67 -5.65
CA VAL A 75 14.10 71.06 -5.57
C VAL A 75 15.15 72.07 -6.06
N GLY A 76 16.42 71.87 -5.70
CA GLY A 76 17.53 72.71 -6.12
C GLY A 76 17.76 72.65 -7.63
N LEU A 77 17.75 71.44 -8.21
CA LEU A 77 17.87 71.22 -9.65
C LEU A 77 16.71 71.86 -10.41
N THR A 78 15.48 71.69 -9.91
CA THR A 78 14.29 72.29 -10.53
C THR A 78 14.35 73.82 -10.51
N THR A 79 14.71 74.41 -9.36
CA THR A 79 14.90 75.86 -9.23
C THR A 79 15.99 76.38 -10.15
N TYR A 80 17.10 75.64 -10.30
CA TYR A 80 18.18 75.98 -11.22
C TYR A 80 17.73 75.96 -12.69
N LEU A 81 16.99 74.93 -13.11
CA LEU A 81 16.47 74.80 -14.47
C LEU A 81 15.54 75.95 -14.85
N PHE A 82 14.67 76.38 -13.92
CA PHE A 82 13.83 77.57 -14.09
C PHE A 82 14.64 78.86 -14.11
N SER A 83 15.58 79.04 -13.18
CA SER A 83 16.40 80.25 -13.08
C SER A 83 17.32 80.48 -14.28
N LYS A 84 17.73 79.41 -14.96
CA LYS A 84 18.58 79.47 -16.15
C LYS A 84 17.82 79.37 -17.47
N GLU A 85 16.48 79.36 -17.42
CA GLU A 85 15.61 79.21 -18.60
C GLU A 85 15.97 77.98 -19.46
N ILE A 86 16.64 76.97 -18.87
CA ILE A 86 16.89 75.69 -19.54
C ILE A 86 15.57 74.94 -19.70
N TYR A 87 14.65 75.16 -18.75
CA TYR A 87 13.28 74.71 -18.82
C TYR A 87 12.33 75.91 -18.85
N VAL A 88 11.93 76.32 -20.06
CA VAL A 88 11.06 77.48 -20.32
C VAL A 88 9.60 77.09 -20.14
N MET A 89 8.84 77.87 -19.37
CA MET A 89 7.40 77.68 -19.18
C MET A 89 6.62 78.28 -20.35
N GLU A 90 6.64 77.60 -21.50
CA GLU A 90 5.84 77.98 -22.66
C GLU A 90 4.37 77.56 -22.52
N HIS A 91 3.53 77.88 -23.51
CA HIS A 91 2.11 77.56 -23.50
C HIS A 91 1.84 76.04 -23.33
N GLU A 92 2.75 75.17 -23.81
CA GLU A 92 2.65 73.72 -23.67
C GLU A 92 2.89 73.21 -22.23
N TYR A 93 3.54 74.00 -21.37
CA TYR A 93 3.82 73.61 -19.99
C TYR A 93 2.55 73.28 -19.20
N TYR A 94 1.52 74.12 -19.32
CA TYR A 94 0.24 73.94 -18.64
C TYR A 94 -0.52 72.71 -19.15
N THR A 95 -0.42 72.43 -20.46
CA THR A 95 -0.97 71.21 -21.05
C THR A 95 -0.26 69.97 -20.49
N GLY A 96 1.08 69.99 -20.41
CA GLY A 96 1.87 68.92 -19.81
C GLY A 96 1.54 68.67 -18.33
N LEU A 97 1.37 69.74 -17.54
CA LEU A 97 0.97 69.65 -16.13
C LEU A 97 -0.42 69.01 -15.98
N SER A 98 -1.38 69.40 -16.81
CA SER A 98 -2.73 68.83 -16.79
C SER A 98 -2.73 67.34 -17.14
N LEU A 99 -1.90 66.92 -18.11
CA LEU A 99 -1.72 65.52 -18.48
C LEU A 99 -1.07 64.71 -17.35
N LEU A 100 -0.04 65.25 -16.69
CA LEU A 100 0.63 64.61 -15.57
C LEU A 100 -0.37 64.35 -14.43
N ILE A 101 -1.19 65.34 -14.06
CA ILE A 101 -2.22 65.19 -13.02
C ILE A 101 -3.23 64.13 -13.43
N MET A 102 -3.68 64.12 -14.68
CA MET A 102 -4.61 63.10 -15.20
C MET A 102 -4.03 61.69 -15.08
N VAL A 103 -2.78 61.49 -15.49
CA VAL A 103 -2.08 60.20 -15.40
C VAL A 103 -1.90 59.78 -13.94
N ALA A 104 -1.55 60.71 -13.05
CA ALA A 104 -1.39 60.41 -11.62
C ALA A 104 -2.71 59.97 -10.96
N VAL A 105 -3.82 60.61 -11.30
CA VAL A 105 -5.16 60.23 -10.80
C VAL A 105 -5.59 58.88 -11.39
N ALA A 106 -5.37 58.67 -12.69
CA ALA A 106 -5.70 57.42 -13.37
C ALA A 106 -4.91 56.24 -12.77
N ALA A 107 -3.60 56.40 -12.57
CA ALA A 107 -2.75 55.38 -11.96
C ALA A 107 -3.20 55.02 -10.54
N LYS A 108 -3.58 56.01 -9.72
CA LYS A 108 -4.05 55.77 -8.34
C LYS A 108 -5.43 55.13 -8.27
N LYS A 109 -6.36 55.48 -9.17
CA LYS A 109 -7.73 54.97 -9.13
C LYS A 109 -7.90 53.63 -9.86
N PHE A 110 -7.31 53.48 -11.04
CA PHE A 110 -7.45 52.26 -11.85
C PHE A 110 -6.34 51.24 -11.59
N GLY A 111 -5.19 51.66 -11.05
CA GLY A 111 -4.06 50.78 -10.76
C GLY A 111 -4.42 49.57 -9.89
N PRO A 112 -5.07 49.74 -8.71
CA PRO A 112 -5.41 48.61 -7.84
C PRO A 112 -6.37 47.61 -8.49
N SER A 113 -7.36 48.11 -9.25
CA SER A 113 -8.33 47.24 -9.93
C SER A 113 -7.70 46.47 -11.08
N LEU A 114 -6.78 47.08 -11.83
CA LEU A 114 -6.07 46.43 -12.92
C LEU A 114 -5.05 45.41 -12.38
N ALA A 115 -4.34 45.75 -11.31
CA ALA A 115 -3.42 44.84 -10.62
C ALA A 115 -4.16 43.58 -10.13
N ALA A 116 -5.26 43.74 -9.40
CA ALA A 116 -6.05 42.62 -8.92
C ALA A 116 -6.61 41.73 -10.06
N TRP A 117 -6.93 42.32 -11.21
CA TRP A 117 -7.36 41.56 -12.38
C TRP A 117 -6.22 40.76 -13.02
N LEU A 118 -5.04 41.37 -13.15
CA LEU A 118 -3.85 40.70 -13.67
C LEU A 118 -3.34 39.59 -12.73
N ASP A 119 -3.34 39.85 -11.42
CA ASP A 119 -2.93 38.87 -10.41
C ASP A 119 -3.87 37.66 -10.43
N LYS A 120 -5.18 37.89 -10.58
CA LYS A 120 -6.16 36.80 -10.70
C LYS A 120 -5.90 35.91 -11.92
N GLU A 121 -5.51 36.48 -13.06
CA GLU A 121 -5.19 35.71 -14.26
C GLU A 121 -3.89 34.92 -14.11
N VAL A 122 -2.91 35.45 -13.38
CA VAL A 122 -1.71 34.69 -13.03
C VAL A 122 -2.06 33.54 -12.08
N ASP A 123 -2.89 33.80 -11.07
CA ASP A 123 -3.33 32.78 -10.11
C ASP A 123 -4.13 31.67 -10.78
N THR A 124 -4.98 31.96 -11.78
CA THR A 124 -5.72 30.92 -12.50
C THR A 124 -4.78 30.01 -13.29
N ILE A 125 -3.80 30.58 -13.99
CA ILE A 125 -2.78 29.82 -14.73
C ILE A 125 -1.93 28.97 -13.78
N GLU A 126 -1.49 29.55 -12.66
CA GLU A 126 -0.68 28.83 -11.67
C GLU A 126 -1.48 27.68 -11.02
N ASN A 127 -2.75 27.90 -10.70
CA ASN A 127 -3.62 26.88 -10.14
C ASN A 127 -3.90 25.75 -11.15
N GLU A 128 -4.09 26.06 -12.43
CA GLU A 128 -4.26 25.06 -13.49
C GLU A 128 -3.01 24.19 -13.67
N TRP A 129 -1.82 24.80 -13.64
CA TRP A 129 -0.57 24.05 -13.73
C TRP A 129 -0.33 23.18 -12.50
N ASN A 130 -0.63 23.71 -11.30
CA ASN A 130 -0.51 22.95 -10.07
C ASN A 130 -1.52 21.80 -10.00
N SER A 131 -2.78 22.00 -10.42
CA SER A 131 -3.78 20.94 -10.45
C SER A 131 -3.40 19.85 -11.45
N SER A 132 -3.00 20.22 -12.67
CA SER A 132 -2.53 19.26 -13.69
C SER A 132 -1.35 18.43 -13.20
N ARG A 133 -0.40 19.05 -12.48
CA ARG A 133 0.72 18.33 -11.86
C ARG A 133 0.24 17.33 -10.80
N VAL A 134 -0.64 17.76 -9.89
CA VAL A 134 -1.19 16.91 -8.83
C VAL A 134 -1.98 15.75 -9.40
N ASP A 135 -2.80 15.98 -10.42
CA ASP A 135 -3.58 14.93 -11.08
C ASP A 135 -2.68 13.93 -11.82
N SER A 136 -1.60 14.40 -12.44
CA SER A 136 -0.59 13.54 -13.05
C SER A 136 0.12 12.66 -12.01
N ILE A 137 0.46 13.22 -10.85
CA ILE A 137 1.08 12.46 -9.74
C ILE A 137 0.11 11.38 -9.25
N LYS A 138 -1.16 11.73 -8.99
CA LYS A 138 -2.18 10.77 -8.56
C LYS A 138 -2.38 9.64 -9.58
N ALA A 139 -2.47 9.98 -10.86
CA ALA A 139 -2.62 8.97 -11.91
C ALA A 139 -1.43 7.99 -11.96
N LEU A 140 -0.21 8.48 -11.71
CA LEU A 140 0.97 7.62 -11.61
C LEU A 140 0.97 6.78 -10.33
N GLU A 141 0.55 7.34 -9.19
CA GLU A 141 0.41 6.60 -7.94
C GLU A 141 -0.62 5.47 -8.06
N ASP A 142 -1.80 5.76 -8.63
CA ASP A 142 -2.85 4.77 -8.89
C ASP A 142 -2.36 3.65 -9.83
N ALA A 143 -1.59 4.01 -10.87
CA ALA A 143 -0.99 3.03 -11.77
C ALA A 143 0.03 2.12 -11.05
N VAL A 144 0.85 2.69 -10.17
CA VAL A 144 1.81 1.93 -9.35
C VAL A 144 1.08 0.97 -8.39
N GLU A 145 -0.01 1.41 -7.76
CA GLU A 145 -0.82 0.55 -6.88
C GLU A 145 -1.49 -0.59 -7.66
N ALA A 146 -2.03 -0.30 -8.85
CA ALA A 146 -2.62 -1.31 -9.73
C ALA A 146 -1.61 -2.37 -10.15
N GLU A 147 -0.39 -1.96 -10.51
CA GLU A 147 0.72 -2.86 -10.86
C GLU A 147 1.17 -3.71 -9.68
N LYS A 148 1.33 -3.13 -8.48
CA LYS A 148 1.63 -3.89 -7.26
C LYS A 148 0.57 -4.96 -6.99
N LYS A 149 -0.71 -4.63 -7.18
CA LYS A 149 -1.82 -5.58 -7.03
C LYS A 149 -1.78 -6.67 -8.10
N ALA A 150 -1.41 -6.35 -9.33
CA ALA A 150 -1.23 -7.33 -10.40
C ALA A 150 -0.08 -8.30 -10.09
N GLN A 151 1.06 -7.80 -9.61
CA GLN A 151 2.19 -8.63 -9.16
C GLN A 151 1.80 -9.57 -8.01
N TRP A 152 1.07 -9.07 -7.01
CA TRP A 152 0.55 -9.89 -5.92
C TRP A 152 -0.39 -10.99 -6.41
N ARG A 153 -1.28 -10.69 -7.36
CA ARG A 153 -2.17 -11.69 -7.97
C ARG A 153 -1.38 -12.76 -8.73
N ALA A 154 -0.33 -12.38 -9.45
CA ALA A 154 0.53 -13.32 -10.17
C ALA A 154 1.22 -14.29 -9.19
N GLN A 155 1.78 -13.78 -8.09
CA GLN A 155 2.33 -14.61 -7.02
C GLN A 155 1.26 -15.54 -6.39
N GLY A 156 0.04 -15.05 -6.21
CA GLY A 156 -1.08 -15.85 -5.70
C GLY A 156 -1.48 -17.02 -6.62
N GLN A 157 -1.25 -16.92 -7.93
CA GLN A 157 -1.52 -18.04 -8.85
C GLN A 157 -0.56 -19.20 -8.63
N GLU A 158 0.72 -18.93 -8.36
CA GLU A 158 1.70 -19.97 -8.06
C GLU A 158 1.32 -20.75 -6.80
N LEU A 159 0.98 -20.04 -5.72
CA LEU A 159 0.48 -20.62 -4.47
C LEU A 159 -0.79 -21.46 -4.68
N LEU A 160 -1.71 -21.01 -5.54
CA LEU A 160 -2.94 -21.76 -5.85
C LEU A 160 -2.63 -23.08 -6.57
N ILE A 161 -1.66 -23.07 -7.49
CA ILE A 161 -1.22 -24.28 -8.19
C ILE A 161 -0.50 -25.24 -7.22
N GLU A 162 0.34 -24.71 -6.32
CA GLU A 162 0.99 -25.51 -5.28
C GLU A 162 -0.04 -26.17 -4.35
N ALA A 163 -0.99 -25.40 -3.82
CA ALA A 163 -2.07 -25.93 -2.98
C ALA A 163 -2.89 -27.00 -3.69
N LYS A 164 -3.14 -26.86 -5.00
CA LYS A 164 -3.82 -27.90 -5.81
C LYS A 164 -2.98 -29.18 -5.92
N LYS A 165 -1.67 -29.07 -6.15
CA LYS A 165 -0.76 -30.22 -6.22
C LYS A 165 -0.74 -30.96 -4.89
N GLU A 166 -0.59 -30.24 -3.78
CA GLU A 166 -0.61 -30.81 -2.43
C GLU A 166 -1.95 -31.50 -2.12
N ASN A 167 -3.08 -30.90 -2.50
CA ASN A 167 -4.39 -31.50 -2.28
C ASN A 167 -4.53 -32.85 -3.02
N VAL A 168 -4.07 -32.93 -4.27
CA VAL A 168 -4.08 -34.18 -5.05
C VAL A 168 -3.16 -35.22 -4.42
N LEU A 169 -1.97 -34.84 -3.94
CA LEU A 169 -1.06 -35.75 -3.24
C LEU A 169 -1.68 -36.29 -1.96
N LEU A 170 -2.31 -35.43 -1.16
CA LEU A 170 -3.02 -35.82 0.06
C LEU A 170 -4.17 -36.78 -0.23
N GLN A 171 -4.95 -36.54 -1.29
CA GLN A 171 -6.01 -37.46 -1.73
C GLN A 171 -5.45 -38.82 -2.15
N LEU A 172 -4.33 -38.84 -2.88
CA LEU A 172 -3.69 -40.07 -3.31
C LEU A 172 -3.17 -40.88 -2.12
N GLU A 173 -2.52 -40.22 -1.16
CA GLU A 173 -2.07 -40.85 0.07
C GLU A 173 -3.22 -41.36 0.94
N ALA A 174 -4.31 -40.59 1.03
CA ALA A 174 -5.51 -41.00 1.75
C ALA A 174 -6.11 -42.27 1.15
N ALA A 175 -6.27 -42.33 -0.18
CA ALA A 175 -6.77 -43.51 -0.89
C ALA A 175 -5.83 -44.72 -0.72
N TYR A 176 -4.52 -44.51 -0.72
CA TYR A 176 -3.54 -45.57 -0.46
C TYR A 176 -3.67 -46.13 0.96
N ARG A 177 -3.74 -45.26 1.99
CA ARG A 177 -3.92 -45.66 3.39
C ARG A 177 -5.26 -46.37 3.60
N GLU A 178 -6.33 -45.89 2.95
CA GLU A 178 -7.65 -46.52 3.00
C GLU A 178 -7.59 -47.96 2.45
N ARG A 179 -6.95 -48.17 1.29
CA ARG A 179 -6.77 -49.52 0.71
C ARG A 179 -5.99 -50.45 1.64
N LEU A 180 -4.92 -49.96 2.28
CA LEU A 180 -4.16 -50.73 3.26
C LEU A 180 -5.01 -51.09 4.49
N MET A 181 -5.77 -50.13 5.02
CA MET A 181 -6.65 -50.36 6.17
C MET A 181 -7.79 -51.32 5.85
N ASN A 182 -8.33 -51.28 4.63
CA ASN A 182 -9.33 -52.24 4.16
C ASN A 182 -8.74 -53.66 4.14
N ALA A 183 -7.55 -53.85 3.57
CA ALA A 183 -6.88 -55.14 3.57
C ALA A 183 -6.58 -55.66 4.99
N TYR A 184 -6.04 -54.79 5.85
CA TYR A 184 -5.79 -55.10 7.26
C TYR A 184 -7.07 -55.53 7.99
N THR A 185 -8.15 -54.78 7.81
CA THR A 185 -9.44 -55.04 8.47
C THR A 185 -10.05 -56.36 8.00
N GLU A 186 -9.96 -56.68 6.71
CA GLU A 186 -10.46 -57.96 6.18
C GLU A 186 -9.65 -59.16 6.69
N VAL A 187 -8.32 -59.04 6.79
CA VAL A 187 -7.48 -60.11 7.36
C VAL A 187 -7.80 -60.29 8.84
N LYS A 188 -7.88 -59.19 9.59
CA LYS A 188 -8.27 -59.23 11.01
C LYS A 188 -9.64 -59.88 11.19
N ARG A 189 -10.64 -59.50 10.39
CA ARG A 189 -11.98 -60.09 10.45
C ARG A 189 -11.97 -61.60 10.27
N ARG A 190 -11.12 -62.14 9.39
CA ARG A 190 -10.97 -63.59 9.18
C ARG A 190 -10.31 -64.27 10.38
N LEU A 191 -9.28 -63.66 10.97
CA LEU A 191 -8.62 -64.17 12.17
C LEU A 191 -9.55 -64.15 13.39
N ASP A 192 -10.24 -63.04 13.61
CA ASP A 192 -11.23 -62.88 14.69
C ASP A 192 -12.36 -63.91 14.53
N TYR A 193 -12.83 -64.14 13.30
CA TYR A 193 -13.81 -65.19 13.01
C TYR A 193 -13.31 -66.60 13.38
N GLN A 194 -12.06 -66.94 13.06
CA GLN A 194 -11.48 -68.24 13.42
C GLN A 194 -11.32 -68.40 14.94
N LEU A 195 -10.87 -67.34 15.63
CA LEU A 195 -10.75 -67.32 17.08
C LEU A 195 -12.12 -67.54 17.74
N GLU A 196 -13.14 -66.80 17.31
CA GLU A 196 -14.50 -66.92 17.82
C GLU A 196 -15.09 -68.30 17.54
N LYS A 197 -14.88 -68.86 16.35
CA LYS A 197 -15.30 -70.25 16.04
C LYS A 197 -14.68 -71.25 17.02
N SER A 198 -13.37 -71.16 17.26
CA SER A 198 -12.67 -72.02 18.23
C SER A 198 -13.20 -71.83 19.66
N ASN A 199 -13.47 -70.60 20.07
CA ASN A 199 -14.04 -70.30 21.38
C ASN A 199 -15.45 -70.88 21.54
N VAL A 200 -16.29 -70.80 20.51
CA VAL A 200 -17.64 -71.37 20.48
C VAL A 200 -17.59 -72.90 20.51
N GLU A 201 -16.74 -73.54 19.71
CA GLU A 201 -16.56 -75.00 19.71
C GLU A 201 -16.14 -75.50 21.11
N ARG A 202 -15.17 -74.83 21.74
CA ARG A 202 -14.73 -75.16 23.11
C ARG A 202 -15.88 -75.00 24.12
N ARG A 203 -16.67 -73.94 24.01
CA ARG A 203 -17.83 -73.69 24.89
C ARG A 203 -18.92 -74.74 24.69
N LEU A 204 -19.18 -75.16 23.45
CA LEU A 204 -20.18 -76.16 23.11
C LEU A 204 -19.76 -77.55 23.58
N ALA A 205 -18.48 -77.92 23.37
CA ALA A 205 -17.91 -79.15 23.90
C ALA A 205 -17.95 -79.20 25.44
N GLN A 206 -17.60 -78.10 26.11
CA GLN A 206 -17.71 -78.01 27.57
C GLN A 206 -19.16 -78.17 28.05
N ARG A 207 -20.12 -77.53 27.38
CA ARG A 207 -21.54 -77.66 27.72
C ARG A 207 -22.04 -79.10 27.51
N GLN A 208 -21.72 -79.71 26.37
CA GLN A 208 -22.08 -81.09 26.08
C GLN A 208 -21.47 -82.07 27.09
N MET A 209 -20.21 -81.84 27.50
CA MET A 209 -19.55 -82.63 28.53
C MET A 209 -20.25 -82.51 29.88
N VAL A 210 -20.59 -81.29 30.31
CA VAL A 210 -21.33 -81.05 31.55
C VAL A 210 -22.71 -81.74 31.49
N ASP A 211 -23.46 -81.56 30.41
CA ASP A 211 -24.79 -82.16 30.23
C ASP A 211 -24.71 -83.70 30.22
N TRP A 212 -23.68 -84.28 29.59
CA TRP A 212 -23.44 -85.73 29.58
C TRP A 212 -23.08 -86.27 30.98
N ILE A 213 -22.20 -85.58 31.72
CA ILE A 213 -21.85 -85.95 33.10
C ILE A 213 -23.10 -85.87 33.98
N VAL A 214 -23.86 -84.76 33.93
CA VAL A 214 -25.10 -84.59 34.70
C VAL A 214 -26.12 -85.67 34.33
N SER A 215 -26.31 -85.97 33.04
CA SER A 215 -27.24 -87.02 32.60
C SER A 215 -26.82 -88.42 33.07
N ASN A 216 -25.53 -88.74 33.08
CA ASN A 216 -25.06 -90.04 33.55
C ASN A 216 -25.10 -90.16 35.07
N VAL A 217 -24.76 -89.10 35.80
CA VAL A 217 -24.89 -89.07 37.26
C VAL A 217 -26.36 -89.24 37.66
N THR A 218 -27.27 -88.49 37.05
CA THR A 218 -28.72 -88.64 37.31
C THR A 218 -29.27 -90.02 36.96
N LYS A 219 -28.77 -90.67 35.89
CA LYS A 219 -29.15 -92.06 35.55
C LYS A 219 -28.53 -93.11 36.47
N ALA A 220 -27.33 -92.86 36.99
CA ALA A 220 -26.61 -93.81 37.84
C ALA A 220 -27.11 -93.81 39.29
N ILE A 221 -27.74 -92.71 39.73
CA ILE A 221 -28.44 -92.64 41.02
C ILE A 221 -29.63 -93.61 40.97
N THR A 222 -29.53 -94.71 41.71
CA THR A 222 -30.64 -95.65 41.88
C THR A 222 -31.58 -95.14 42.97
N PRO A 223 -32.89 -95.45 42.91
CA PRO A 223 -33.85 -95.01 43.94
C PRO A 223 -33.48 -95.52 45.36
N ASP A 224 -32.70 -96.61 45.45
CA ASP A 224 -32.17 -97.09 46.73
C ASP A 224 -31.01 -96.25 47.26
N GLN A 225 -30.17 -95.69 46.38
CA GLN A 225 -29.12 -94.74 46.77
C GLN A 225 -29.71 -93.38 47.20
N GLU A 226 -30.83 -92.94 46.61
CA GLU A 226 -31.53 -91.74 47.08
C GLU A 226 -32.03 -91.92 48.51
N LYS A 227 -32.65 -93.06 48.83
CA LYS A 227 -33.09 -93.38 50.20
C LYS A 227 -31.91 -93.41 51.19
N GLN A 228 -30.83 -94.09 50.85
CA GLN A 228 -29.62 -94.12 51.69
C GLN A 228 -29.01 -92.73 51.88
N THR A 229 -29.08 -91.86 50.87
CA THR A 229 -28.60 -90.49 50.98
C THR A 229 -29.51 -89.66 51.89
N LEU A 230 -30.84 -89.83 51.80
CA LEU A 230 -31.80 -89.20 52.73
C LEU A 230 -31.58 -89.68 54.17
N ASP A 231 -31.37 -90.98 54.38
CA ASP A 231 -31.06 -91.54 55.70
C ASP A 231 -29.74 -90.95 56.25
N ARG A 232 -28.74 -90.78 55.39
CA ARG A 232 -27.48 -90.13 55.75
C ARG A 232 -27.66 -88.65 56.07
N CYS A 233 -28.50 -87.92 55.32
CA CYS A 233 -28.84 -86.54 55.64
C CYS A 233 -29.61 -86.43 56.98
N ILE A 234 -30.48 -87.39 57.29
CA ILE A 234 -31.16 -87.46 58.60
C ILE A 234 -30.14 -87.73 59.70
N ALA A 235 -29.17 -88.62 59.47
CA ALA A 235 -28.08 -88.89 60.40
C ALA A 235 -27.17 -87.66 60.62
N ASP A 236 -26.83 -86.92 59.55
CA ASP A 236 -26.01 -85.71 59.62
C ASP A 236 -26.77 -84.56 60.31
N LEU A 237 -28.09 -84.42 60.07
CA LEU A 237 -28.96 -83.50 60.81
C LEU A 237 -29.10 -83.89 62.28
N ALA A 238 -29.22 -85.19 62.59
CA ALA A 238 -29.23 -85.67 63.97
C ALA A 238 -27.89 -85.40 64.67
N ALA A 239 -26.77 -85.57 63.98
CA ALA A 239 -25.44 -85.25 64.50
C ALA A 239 -25.23 -83.73 64.71
N LEU A 240 -25.80 -82.89 63.83
CA LEU A 240 -25.82 -81.43 63.99
C LEU A 240 -26.78 -80.97 65.10
N ALA A 241 -27.93 -81.65 65.27
CA ALA A 241 -28.90 -81.38 66.33
C ALA A 241 -28.38 -81.81 67.72
N ALA A 242 -27.59 -82.88 67.77
CA ALA A 242 -26.88 -83.32 68.98
C ALA A 242 -25.67 -82.43 69.34
N ARG A 243 -25.27 -81.52 68.45
CA ARG A 243 -24.22 -80.50 68.68
C ARG A 243 -24.75 -79.21 69.30
N LYS A 244 -25.78 -79.31 70.15
CA LYS A 244 -26.27 -78.20 70.98
C LYS A 244 -26.00 -78.47 72.46
#